data_AF-A0A1B6LMI9-F1
#
_entry.id   AF-A0A1B6LMI9-F1
#
_cell.length_a   1.000
_cell.length_b   1.000
_cell.length_c   1.000
_cell.angle_alpha   90.00
_cell.angle_beta   90.00
_cell.angle_gamma   90.00
#
_symmetry.space_group_name_H-M   'P 1'
#
loop_
_entity.id
_entity.type
_entity.pdbx_description
1 polymer ?
#
loop_
_entity_poly.entity_id
_entity_poly.type
_entity_poly.pdbx_seq_one_letter_code
_entity_poly.pdbx_strand_id
1 'polypeptide(L)'
;MDLVESTEMTLKIPEWLDEKFIHACLEDGKKNGEVTVKSYETSTVAPPGNGFLSLLVRVKVKYQKKNSEDVQNLSLVVKGPLGEMSSFYETEPKFYKMFMSSALEISPDIRFAPKTYFSPVPGVIVLEDL
;
A
#
# COMPACT_ATOMS: atom_id res chain seq x y z
N MET A 1 -40.82 -14.42 -4.70
CA MET A 1 -39.84 -13.93 -5.68
C MET A 1 -38.85 -13.14 -4.86
N ASP A 2 -37.87 -13.87 -4.34
CA ASP A 2 -37.03 -13.39 -3.24
C ASP A 2 -36.09 -12.31 -3.73
N LEU A 3 -36.09 -11.21 -2.98
CA LEU A 3 -35.14 -10.12 -3.09
C LEU A 3 -33.76 -10.68 -2.75
N VAL A 4 -32.89 -10.80 -3.75
CA VAL A 4 -31.47 -11.00 -3.51
C VAL A 4 -30.94 -9.68 -2.98
N GLU A 5 -30.92 -9.56 -1.66
CA GLU A 5 -30.23 -8.52 -0.92
C GLU A 5 -28.75 -8.59 -1.32
N SER A 6 -28.32 -7.65 -2.16
CA SER A 6 -26.92 -7.48 -2.53
C SER A 6 -26.18 -7.04 -1.28
N THR A 7 -25.56 -7.99 -0.59
CA THR A 7 -24.65 -7.70 0.51
C THR A 7 -23.49 -6.88 -0.04
N GLU A 8 -23.52 -5.57 0.19
CA GLU A 8 -22.33 -4.72 0.05
C GLU A 8 -21.26 -5.30 0.96
N MET A 9 -20.29 -6.03 0.40
CA MET A 9 -19.11 -6.43 1.13
C MET A 9 -18.27 -5.18 1.39
N THR A 10 -18.57 -4.50 2.51
CA THR A 10 -17.75 -3.41 3.01
C THR A 10 -16.38 -3.94 3.33
N LEU A 11 -15.37 -3.50 2.57
CA LEU A 11 -14.00 -3.95 2.75
C LEU A 11 -13.49 -3.42 4.09
N LYS A 12 -13.35 -4.32 5.08
CA LYS A 12 -12.87 -3.94 6.41
C LYS A 12 -11.37 -3.62 6.33
N ILE A 13 -11.02 -2.36 6.61
CA ILE A 13 -9.62 -1.94 6.68
C ILE A 13 -8.96 -2.70 7.84
N PRO A 14 -7.83 -3.40 7.62
CA PRO A 14 -7.16 -4.12 8.68
C PRO A 14 -6.59 -3.17 9.74
N GLU A 15 -6.62 -3.59 11.00
CA GLU A 15 -6.14 -2.78 12.13
C GLU A 15 -4.63 -2.47 12.05
N TRP A 16 -3.85 -3.30 11.35
CA TRP A 16 -2.43 -3.07 11.13
C TRP A 16 -2.16 -1.96 10.12
N LEU A 17 -3.15 -1.53 9.33
CA LEU A 17 -3.02 -0.41 8.39
C LEU A 17 -3.31 0.88 9.15
N ASP A 18 -2.37 1.23 10.02
CA ASP A 18 -2.44 2.39 10.92
C ASP A 18 -1.32 3.40 10.62
N GLU A 19 -1.22 4.43 11.46
CA GLU A 19 -0.17 5.45 11.36
C GLU A 19 1.25 4.86 11.48
N LYS A 20 1.45 3.81 12.30
CA LYS A 20 2.76 3.18 12.49
C LYS A 20 3.18 2.44 11.23
N PHE A 21 2.26 1.76 10.58
CA PHE A 21 2.49 1.14 9.28
C PHE A 21 2.88 2.18 8.23
N ILE A 22 2.11 3.27 8.12
CA ILE A 22 2.39 4.35 7.16
C ILE A 22 3.77 4.97 7.43
N HIS A 23 4.09 5.24 8.70
CA HIS A 23 5.39 5.77 9.08
C HIS A 23 6.53 4.83 8.65
N ALA A 24 6.40 3.53 8.88
CA ALA A 24 7.39 2.55 8.43
C ALA A 24 7.55 2.54 6.90
N CYS A 25 6.45 2.72 6.15
CA CYS A 25 6.50 2.82 4.68
C CYS A 25 7.28 4.06 4.22
N LEU A 26 7.05 5.20 4.86
CA LEU A 26 7.68 6.48 4.50
C LEU A 26 9.16 6.56 4.87
N GLU A 27 9.57 5.89 5.95
CA GLU A 27 10.97 5.83 6.39
C GLU A 27 11.76 4.67 5.79
N ASP A 28 11.20 3.94 4.82
CA ASP A 28 11.86 2.78 4.20
C ASP A 28 12.27 1.72 5.25
N GLY A 29 11.41 1.51 6.26
CA GLY A 29 11.66 0.61 7.38
C GLY A 29 12.70 1.09 8.40
N LYS A 30 13.31 2.25 8.18
CA LYS A 30 14.23 2.88 9.14
C LYS A 30 13.41 3.51 10.28
N LYS A 31 14.04 3.68 11.44
CA LYS A 31 13.46 4.36 12.61
C LYS A 31 14.25 5.64 12.89
N ASN A 32 14.35 6.48 11.87
CA ASN A 32 15.21 7.66 11.91
C ASN A 32 14.46 8.88 12.45
N GLY A 33 13.12 8.84 12.48
CA GLY A 33 12.28 9.95 12.93
C GLY A 33 12.45 11.18 12.03
N GLU A 34 12.71 10.95 10.75
CA GLU A 34 12.85 11.97 9.71
C GLU A 34 11.49 12.40 9.16
N VAL A 35 10.45 11.60 9.36
CA VAL A 35 9.10 11.86 8.87
C VAL A 35 8.10 11.92 10.01
N THR A 36 7.16 12.86 9.92
CA THR A 36 5.99 12.94 10.81
C THR A 36 4.73 12.85 9.97
N VAL A 37 3.91 11.82 10.22
CA VAL A 37 2.57 11.70 9.62
C VAL A 37 1.66 12.72 10.31
N LYS A 38 0.94 13.53 9.52
CA LYS A 38 -0.02 14.53 10.05
C LYS A 38 -1.44 14.01 10.01
N SER A 39 -1.79 13.29 8.95
CA SER A 39 -3.09 12.65 8.77
C SER A 39 -3.01 11.60 7.67
N TYR A 40 -3.94 10.65 7.69
CA TYR A 40 -4.15 9.75 6.56
C TYR A 40 -5.63 9.39 6.41
N GLU A 41 -6.01 9.03 5.19
CA GLU A 41 -7.34 8.59 4.82
C GLU A 41 -7.23 7.30 3.99
N THR A 42 -8.16 6.38 4.20
CA THR A 42 -8.22 5.11 3.47
C THR A 42 -9.49 5.03 2.63
N SER A 43 -9.37 4.41 1.46
CA SER A 43 -10.50 4.17 0.55
C SER A 43 -10.24 2.93 -0.28
N THR A 44 -11.25 2.34 -0.90
CA THR A 44 -11.03 1.22 -1.82
C THR A 44 -10.45 1.73 -3.14
N VAL A 45 -9.54 0.97 -3.75
CA VAL A 45 -9.00 1.31 -5.08
C VAL A 45 -10.01 0.97 -6.18
N ALA A 46 -10.81 -0.08 -5.96
CA ALA A 46 -11.81 -0.59 -6.90
C ALA A 46 -13.18 -0.75 -6.20
N PRO A 47 -14.27 -0.83 -6.98
CA PRO A 47 -15.58 -1.19 -6.43
C PRO A 47 -15.55 -2.56 -5.72
N PRO A 48 -16.45 -2.78 -4.73
CA PRO A 48 -16.61 -4.08 -4.10
C PRO A 48 -16.78 -5.20 -5.14
N GLY A 49 -16.10 -6.34 -4.93
CA GLY A 49 -16.11 -7.47 -5.86
C GLY A 49 -15.00 -7.45 -6.92
N ASN A 50 -14.41 -6.29 -7.23
CA ASN A 50 -13.32 -6.17 -8.23
C ASN A 50 -11.91 -6.34 -7.64
N GLY A 51 -11.80 -6.68 -6.36
CA GLY A 51 -10.51 -6.89 -5.68
C GLY A 51 -9.92 -8.28 -5.85
N PHE A 52 -10.61 -9.24 -6.48
CA PHE A 52 -10.12 -10.62 -6.78
C PHE A 52 -9.35 -11.28 -5.61
N LEU A 53 -9.96 -11.35 -4.42
CA LEU A 53 -9.35 -11.89 -3.18
C LEU A 53 -8.13 -11.12 -2.66
N SER A 54 -7.83 -9.93 -3.20
CA SER A 54 -6.82 -9.01 -2.70
C SER A 54 -7.45 -7.92 -1.86
N LEU A 55 -6.77 -7.57 -0.78
CA LEU A 55 -6.93 -6.30 -0.08
C LEU A 55 -6.36 -5.27 -1.04
N LEU A 56 -7.17 -4.30 -1.48
CA LEU A 56 -6.71 -3.24 -2.37
C LEU A 56 -7.21 -1.88 -1.88
N VAL A 57 -6.36 -1.23 -1.08
CA VAL A 57 -6.70 0.00 -0.35
C VAL A 57 -5.82 1.14 -0.84
N ARG A 58 -6.45 2.27 -1.16
CA ARG A 58 -5.78 3.53 -1.39
C ARG A 58 -5.60 4.24 -0.06
N VAL A 59 -4.38 4.69 0.21
CA VAL A 59 -4.02 5.43 1.42
C VAL A 59 -3.49 6.80 1.00
N LYS A 60 -4.23 7.87 1.31
CA LYS A 60 -3.78 9.25 1.10
C LYS A 60 -3.17 9.74 2.40
N VAL A 61 -1.92 10.18 2.35
CA VAL A 61 -1.13 10.56 3.52
C VAL A 61 -0.67 12.00 3.37
N LYS A 62 -0.82 12.78 4.45
CA LYS A 62 -0.16 14.06 4.63
C LYS A 62 0.97 13.88 5.62
N TYR A 63 2.19 14.24 5.22
CA TYR A 63 3.37 14.08 6.08
C TYR A 63 4.31 15.27 5.95
N GLN A 64 5.18 15.43 6.93
CA GLN A 64 6.20 16.48 6.97
C GLN A 64 7.55 15.86 7.26
N LYS A 65 8.60 16.32 6.59
CA LYS A 65 9.98 15.92 6.90
C LYS A 65 10.53 16.81 8.02
N LYS A 66 11.34 16.27 8.92
CA LYS A 66 11.88 16.94 10.12
C LYS A 66 12.51 18.32 9.86
N ASN A 67 13.12 18.51 8.69
CA ASN A 67 13.82 19.74 8.30
C ASN A 67 13.10 20.52 7.19
N SER A 68 11.78 20.32 7.01
CA SER A 68 10.99 21.02 6.01
C SER A 68 9.72 21.57 6.65
N GLU A 69 9.37 22.80 6.33
CA GLU A 69 8.10 23.41 6.75
C GLU A 69 6.91 22.95 5.89
N ASP A 70 7.20 22.35 4.73
CA ASP A 70 6.19 21.95 3.76
C ASP A 70 5.52 20.63 4.14
N VAL A 71 4.19 20.65 4.15
CA VAL A 71 3.37 19.44 4.23
C VAL A 71 3.28 18.81 2.83
N GLN A 72 3.79 17.59 2.73
CA GLN A 72 3.76 16.78 1.52
C GLN A 72 2.50 15.92 1.50
N ASN A 73 1.96 15.70 0.30
CA ASN A 73 0.84 14.79 0.06
C ASN A 73 1.36 13.60 -0.74
N LEU A 74 1.00 12.39 -0.33
CA LEU A 74 1.32 11.15 -1.04
C LEU A 74 0.10 10.25 -1.10
N SER A 75 -0.15 9.65 -2.25
CA SER A 75 -1.17 8.61 -2.42
C SER A 75 -0.49 7.28 -2.68
N LEU A 76 -0.87 6.26 -1.92
CA LEU A 76 -0.30 4.92 -1.96
C LEU A 76 -1.41 3.90 -2.24
N VAL A 77 -1.06 2.82 -2.94
CA VAL A 77 -1.87 1.60 -3.04
C VAL A 77 -1.25 0.53 -2.16
N VAL A 78 -2.00 0.09 -1.16
CA VAL A 78 -1.65 -1.06 -0.31
C VAL A 78 -2.38 -2.28 -0.85
N LYS A 79 -1.60 -3.28 -1.26
CA LYS A 79 -2.11 -4.55 -1.77
C LYS A 79 -1.63 -5.72 -0.93
N GLY A 80 -2.52 -6.64 -0.62
CA GLY A 80 -2.16 -7.86 0.12
C GLY A 80 -3.22 -8.95 -0.01
N PRO A 81 -3.01 -10.12 0.60
CA PRO A 81 -4.00 -11.19 0.60
C PRO A 81 -5.24 -10.84 1.43
N LEU A 82 -6.43 -11.29 0.98
CA LEU A 82 -7.61 -11.44 1.84
C LEU A 82 -7.81 -12.92 2.20
N GLY A 83 -7.96 -13.21 3.50
CA GLY A 83 -8.24 -14.55 4.00
C GLY A 83 -7.03 -15.50 4.00
N GLU A 84 -7.30 -16.80 4.16
CA GLU A 84 -6.27 -17.84 4.35
C GLU A 84 -5.57 -18.29 3.06
N MET A 85 -5.93 -17.73 1.90
CA MET A 85 -5.33 -18.05 0.59
C MET A 85 -3.99 -17.33 0.36
N SER A 86 -3.20 -17.17 1.42
CA SER A 86 -1.92 -16.43 1.42
C SER A 86 -0.85 -17.07 0.54
N SER A 87 -0.94 -18.37 0.27
CA SER A 87 0.03 -19.12 -0.55
C SER A 87 0.09 -18.65 -2.01
N PHE A 88 -1.02 -18.12 -2.56
CA PHE A 88 -1.04 -17.53 -3.92
C PHE A 88 -0.38 -16.15 -3.97
N TYR A 89 -0.23 -15.50 -2.83
CA TYR A 89 0.28 -14.13 -2.71
C TYR A 89 1.76 -14.06 -2.40
N GLU A 90 2.50 -15.16 -2.39
CA GLU A 90 3.95 -15.09 -2.13
C GLU A 90 4.77 -14.59 -3.32
N THR A 91 4.29 -14.80 -4.54
CA THR A 91 5.04 -14.48 -5.76
C THR A 91 5.09 -12.99 -6.03
N GLU A 92 3.98 -12.28 -5.81
CA GLU A 92 3.87 -10.86 -6.13
C GLU A 92 4.81 -9.98 -5.26
N PRO A 93 4.87 -10.13 -3.93
CA PRO A 93 5.86 -9.44 -3.10
C PRO A 93 7.30 -9.76 -3.51
N LYS A 94 7.60 -11.02 -3.89
CA LYS A 94 8.94 -11.40 -4.38
C LYS A 94 9.26 -10.69 -5.71
N PHE A 95 8.30 -10.58 -6.62
CA PHE A 95 8.44 -9.86 -7.88
C PHE A 95 8.79 -8.38 -7.64
N TYR A 96 8.01 -7.67 -6.82
CA TYR A 96 8.25 -6.25 -6.55
C TYR A 96 9.53 -6.02 -5.74
N LYS A 97 9.84 -6.89 -4.77
CA LYS A 97 11.02 -6.72 -3.90
C LYS A 97 12.33 -7.08 -4.60
N MET A 98 12.35 -8.14 -5.40
CA MET A 98 13.59 -8.64 -6.01
C MET A 98 13.73 -8.16 -7.45
N PHE A 99 12.78 -8.54 -8.31
CA PHE A 99 12.91 -8.27 -9.75
C PHE A 99 12.74 -6.78 -10.07
N MET A 100 11.71 -6.12 -9.54
CA MET A 100 11.49 -4.69 -9.83
C MET A 100 12.58 -3.80 -9.26
N SER A 101 13.07 -4.08 -8.05
CA SER A 101 14.22 -3.35 -7.50
C SER A 101 15.44 -3.41 -8.43
N SER A 102 15.83 -4.61 -8.88
CA SER A 102 16.96 -4.76 -9.82
C SER A 102 16.67 -4.15 -11.20
N ALA A 103 15.44 -4.24 -11.69
CA ALA A 103 15.07 -3.66 -12.99
C ALA A 103 15.14 -2.12 -12.96
N LEU A 104 14.68 -1.49 -11.87
CA LEU A 104 14.77 -0.05 -11.68
C LEU A 104 16.22 0.43 -11.49
N GLU A 105 17.08 -0.37 -10.85
CA GLU A 105 18.51 -0.06 -10.71
C GLU A 105 19.24 0.03 -12.06
N ILE A 106 18.92 -0.85 -13.02
CA ILE A 106 19.55 -0.85 -14.35
C ILE A 106 18.88 0.10 -15.34
N SER A 107 17.72 0.66 -15.00
CA SER A 107 16.97 1.58 -15.87
C SER A 107 16.43 2.80 -15.11
N PRO A 108 17.30 3.56 -14.42
CA PRO A 108 16.87 4.64 -13.51
C PRO A 108 16.11 5.77 -14.21
N ASP A 109 16.33 5.96 -15.50
CA ASP A 109 15.70 7.01 -16.30
C ASP A 109 14.35 6.58 -16.91
N ILE A 110 13.94 5.32 -16.74
CA ILE A 110 12.70 4.78 -17.31
C ILE A 110 11.68 4.55 -16.21
N ARG A 111 10.56 5.29 -16.25
CA ARG A 111 9.38 5.04 -15.40
C ARG A 111 8.40 4.10 -16.09
N PHE A 112 8.64 2.80 -15.99
CA PHE A 112 7.75 1.77 -16.58
C PHE A 112 6.91 1.02 -15.54
N ALA A 113 7.15 1.24 -14.24
CA ALA A 113 6.43 0.61 -13.14
C ALA A 113 6.19 1.64 -12.00
N PRO A 114 5.14 1.46 -11.17
CA PRO A 114 4.93 2.28 -9.98
C PRO A 114 6.12 2.17 -9.02
N LYS A 115 6.46 3.25 -8.33
CA LYS A 115 7.44 3.19 -7.25
C LYS A 115 6.95 2.23 -6.15
N THR A 116 7.84 1.35 -5.68
CA THR A 116 7.56 0.47 -4.54
C THR A 116 8.08 1.10 -3.24
N TYR A 117 7.30 0.97 -2.18
CA TYR A 117 7.63 1.42 -0.83
C TYR A 117 7.84 0.22 0.09
N PHE A 118 8.59 0.42 1.16
CA PHE A 118 8.75 -0.58 2.21
C PHE A 118 7.40 -0.97 2.82
N SER A 119 7.24 -2.26 3.17
CA SER A 119 6.12 -2.77 3.95
C SER A 119 6.66 -3.57 5.14
N PRO A 120 6.26 -3.25 6.38
CA PRO A 120 6.60 -4.06 7.56
C PRO A 120 5.75 -5.33 7.67
N VAL A 121 4.69 -5.46 6.86
CA VAL A 121 3.75 -6.59 6.94
C VAL A 121 4.10 -7.62 5.86
N PRO A 122 4.44 -8.88 6.24
CA PRO A 122 4.72 -9.93 5.28
C PRO A 122 3.54 -10.15 4.31
N GLY A 123 3.85 -10.30 3.03
CA GLY A 123 2.83 -10.53 1.99
C GLY A 123 2.09 -9.28 1.51
N VAL A 124 2.34 -8.12 2.13
CA VAL A 124 1.74 -6.84 1.72
C VAL A 124 2.75 -6.03 0.91
N ILE A 125 2.32 -5.51 -0.23
CA ILE A 125 3.07 -4.58 -1.08
C ILE A 125 2.47 -3.18 -0.96
N VAL A 126 3.32 -2.17 -1.06
CA VAL A 126 2.94 -0.76 -1.03
C VAL A 126 3.51 -0.10 -2.27
N LEU A 127 2.63 0.47 -3.08
CA LEU A 127 2.94 1.02 -4.39
C LEU A 127 2.52 2.49 -4.47
N GLU A 128 3.17 3.25 -5.35
CA GLU A 128 2.66 4.52 -5.84
C GLU A 128 1.26 4.34 -6.46
N ASP A 129 0.37 5.28 -6.16
CA ASP A 129 -0.97 5.35 -6.76
C ASP A 129 -0.88 6.10 -8.10
N LEU A 130 -1.12 5.38 -9.21
CA LEU A 130 -1.02 5.87 -10.59
C LEU A 130 -2.32 6.48 -11.12
#